data_AF-A0A7V6ZNM5-F1
#
_entry.id   AF-A0A7V6ZNM5-F1
#
_cell.length_a   1.000
_cell.length_b   1.000
_cell.length_c   1.000
_cell.angle_alpha   90.00
_cell.angle_beta   90.00
_cell.angle_gamma   90.00
#
_symmetry.space_group_name_H-M   'P 1'
#
loop_
_entity.id
_entity.type
_entity.pdbx_description
1 polymer ?
#
loop_
_entity_poly.entity_id
_entity_poly.type
_entity_poly.pdbx_seq_one_letter_code
_entity_poly.pdbx_strand_id
1 'polypeptide(L)'
;MSLKQYRGLDLLIFSLLAAASEFLGAFLLRKLVPGFTLSFAFLLSVVAIFRWGLPGGIVFVVSGLPLLLLYKDNFLENLLFYVAGNFFIFLVPAFVRRPLDGIRDRALAFNLFILAAFLAVVLGRTLALAVFGEPFLESYRAVAGSLLLTYVASAVLLNLLKKASGLLTDMKTLIEESNTERNYETRSENV
;
A
#
# COMPACT_ATOMS: atom_id res chain seq x y z
N MET A 1 15.99 17.57 10.05
CA MET A 1 15.97 16.57 8.96
C MET A 1 15.31 17.18 7.73
N SER A 2 15.80 16.91 6.52
CA SER A 2 15.16 17.37 5.29
C SER A 2 13.90 16.56 4.96
N LEU A 3 12.97 17.12 4.19
CA LEU A 3 11.75 16.42 3.74
C LEU A 3 12.06 15.07 3.08
N LYS A 4 13.15 15.00 2.31
CA LYS A 4 13.60 13.77 1.65
C LYS A 4 14.04 12.70 2.66
N GLN A 5 14.70 13.10 3.74
CA GLN A 5 15.13 12.19 4.83
C GLN A 5 13.93 11.64 5.60
N TYR A 6 12.95 12.50 5.95
CA TYR A 6 11.71 12.06 6.59
C TYR A 6 10.96 11.05 5.75
N ARG A 7 10.76 11.36 4.45
CA ARG A 7 10.12 10.44 3.52
C ARG A 7 10.86 9.11 3.42
N GLY A 8 12.18 9.16 3.30
CA GLY A 8 13.00 7.96 3.19
C GLY A 8 12.86 7.04 4.41
N LEU A 9 12.94 7.62 5.61
CA LEU A 9 12.81 6.88 6.87
C LEU A 9 11.39 6.29 7.03
N ASP A 10 10.36 7.08 6.77
CA ASP A 10 8.97 6.63 6.92
C ASP A 10 8.65 5.50 5.94
N LEU A 11 9.03 5.63 4.66
CA LEU A 11 8.86 4.57 3.66
C LEU A 11 9.68 3.32 4.00
N LEU A 12 10.88 3.46 4.56
CA LEU A 12 11.70 2.34 5.01
C LEU A 12 10.99 1.57 6.12
N ILE A 13 10.49 2.27 7.14
CA ILE A 13 9.75 1.66 8.26
C ILE A 13 8.50 0.93 7.75
N PHE A 14 7.68 1.59 6.93
CA PHE A 14 6.49 0.96 6.35
C PHE A 14 6.85 -0.24 5.48
N SER A 15 7.93 -0.19 4.70
CA SER A 15 8.37 -1.31 3.86
C SER A 15 8.83 -2.50 4.68
N LEU A 16 9.58 -2.28 5.77
CA LEU A 16 10.01 -3.34 6.69
C LEU A 16 8.81 -4.00 7.40
N LEU A 17 7.87 -3.19 7.88
CA LEU A 17 6.63 -3.70 8.50
C LEU A 17 5.78 -4.47 7.50
N ALA A 18 5.63 -3.97 6.27
CA ALA A 18 4.89 -4.62 5.21
C ALA A 18 5.54 -5.95 4.81
N ALA A 19 6.86 -5.98 4.60
CA ALA A 19 7.60 -7.20 4.32
C ALA A 19 7.49 -8.25 5.43
N ALA A 20 7.67 -7.84 6.69
CA ALA A 20 7.57 -8.75 7.83
C ALA A 20 6.16 -9.30 8.02
N SER A 21 5.14 -8.43 7.94
CA SER A 21 3.75 -8.84 8.10
C SER A 21 3.25 -9.73 6.96
N GLU A 22 3.66 -9.46 5.72
CA GLU A 22 3.33 -10.30 4.57
C GLU A 22 3.97 -11.68 4.67
N PHE A 23 5.26 -11.74 5.06
CA PHE A 23 5.97 -13.00 5.24
C PHE A 23 5.33 -13.84 6.35
N LEU A 24 5.07 -13.25 7.52
CA LEU A 24 4.43 -13.94 8.65
C LEU A 24 3.02 -14.38 8.30
N GLY A 25 2.24 -13.51 7.64
CA GLY A 25 0.89 -13.80 7.17
C GLY A 25 0.88 -15.00 6.23
N ALA A 26 1.71 -14.98 5.19
CA ALA A 26 1.82 -16.08 4.23
C ALA A 26 2.31 -17.39 4.88
N PHE A 27 3.28 -17.29 5.78
CA PHE A 27 3.83 -18.46 6.50
C PHE A 27 2.80 -19.12 7.42
N LEU A 28 2.01 -18.32 8.16
CA LEU A 28 1.00 -18.81 9.09
C LEU A 28 -0.26 -19.30 8.36
N LEU A 29 -0.78 -18.52 7.40
CA LEU A 29 -2.02 -18.85 6.70
C LEU A 29 -1.90 -20.09 5.81
N ARG A 30 -0.72 -20.35 5.24
CA ARG A 30 -0.44 -21.62 4.53
C ARG A 30 -0.74 -22.85 5.39
N LYS A 31 -0.63 -22.74 6.72
CA LYS A 31 -0.88 -23.85 7.65
C LYS A 31 -2.31 -23.92 8.18
N LEU A 32 -3.01 -22.77 8.24
CA LEU A 32 -4.28 -22.65 8.96
C LEU A 32 -5.51 -22.65 8.05
N VAL A 33 -5.48 -21.93 6.92
CA VAL A 33 -6.65 -21.77 6.04
C VAL A 33 -6.19 -21.70 4.58
N PRO A 34 -6.11 -22.84 3.87
CA PRO A 34 -5.74 -22.86 2.46
C PRO A 34 -6.75 -22.09 1.59
N GLY A 35 -6.26 -21.26 0.67
CA GLY A 35 -7.08 -20.56 -0.33
C GLY A 35 -7.49 -19.12 0.01
N PHE A 36 -7.34 -18.68 1.26
CA PHE A 36 -7.56 -17.27 1.63
C PHE A 36 -6.25 -16.56 1.94
N THR A 37 -6.14 -15.31 1.47
CA THR A 37 -4.97 -14.46 1.76
C THR A 37 -5.40 -13.20 2.50
N LEU A 38 -4.71 -12.93 3.60
CA LEU A 38 -4.81 -11.68 4.36
C LEU A 38 -3.46 -10.97 4.30
N SER A 39 -3.38 -9.90 3.51
CA SER A 39 -2.18 -9.08 3.33
C SER A 39 -2.29 -7.80 4.15
N PHE A 40 -1.51 -7.72 5.23
CA PHE A 40 -1.34 -6.47 5.98
C PHE A 40 -0.47 -5.47 5.21
N ALA A 41 0.36 -5.93 4.27
CA ALA A 41 1.14 -5.06 3.41
C ALA A 41 0.27 -4.16 2.53
N PHE A 42 -0.89 -4.65 2.08
CA PHE A 42 -1.84 -3.82 1.32
C PHE A 42 -2.37 -2.65 2.17
N LEU A 43 -2.72 -2.88 3.43
CA LEU A 43 -3.14 -1.80 4.32
C LEU A 43 -2.03 -0.78 4.53
N LEU A 44 -0.81 -1.25 4.82
CA LEU A 44 0.34 -0.38 5.09
C LEU A 44 0.75 0.43 3.85
N SER A 45 0.62 -0.15 2.66
CA SER A 45 0.91 0.56 1.42
C SER A 45 -0.12 1.64 1.11
N VAL A 46 -1.41 1.39 1.35
CA VAL A 46 -2.44 2.43 1.23
C VAL A 46 -2.16 3.59 2.19
N VAL A 47 -1.77 3.31 3.44
CA VAL A 47 -1.35 4.35 4.39
C VAL A 47 -0.16 5.14 3.85
N ALA A 48 0.90 4.46 3.38
CA ALA A 48 2.08 5.11 2.82
C ALA A 48 1.76 5.95 1.58
N ILE A 49 0.80 5.52 0.75
CA ILE A 49 0.31 6.27 -0.40
C ILE A 49 -0.45 7.53 0.04
N PHE A 50 -1.27 7.47 1.09
CA PHE A 50 -1.89 8.68 1.63
C PHE A 50 -0.86 9.71 2.10
N ARG A 51 0.21 9.23 2.74
CA ARG A 51 1.27 10.08 3.30
C ARG A 51 2.18 10.67 2.23
N TRP A 52 2.60 9.84 1.27
CA TRP A 52 3.67 10.17 0.33
C TRP A 52 3.30 9.97 -1.14
N GLY A 53 2.03 9.76 -1.46
CA GLY A 53 1.52 9.62 -2.82
C GLY A 53 2.25 8.52 -3.59
N LEU A 54 2.72 8.84 -4.80
CA LEU A 54 3.38 7.87 -5.69
C LEU A 54 4.52 7.09 -4.99
N PRO A 55 5.50 7.73 -4.30
CA PRO A 55 6.50 7.02 -3.50
C PRO A 55 5.96 5.97 -2.52
N GLY A 56 4.75 6.14 -1.97
CA GLY A 56 4.14 5.19 -1.05
C GLY A 56 3.90 3.80 -1.65
N GLY A 57 3.72 3.71 -2.97
CA GLY A 57 3.51 2.43 -3.67
C GLY A 57 4.68 1.45 -3.51
N ILE A 58 5.89 1.94 -3.24
CA ILE A 58 7.08 1.08 -3.07
C ILE A 58 6.92 0.09 -1.92
N VAL A 59 6.15 0.46 -0.89
CA VAL A 59 5.90 -0.36 0.30
C VAL A 59 5.29 -1.71 -0.09
N PHE A 60 4.35 -1.71 -1.05
CA PHE A 60 3.70 -2.94 -1.50
C PHE A 60 4.57 -3.77 -2.44
N VAL A 61 5.44 -3.13 -3.22
CA VAL A 61 6.38 -3.86 -4.09
C VAL A 61 7.42 -4.59 -3.24
N VAL A 62 8.00 -3.89 -2.27
CA VAL A 62 9.03 -4.45 -1.39
C VAL A 62 8.48 -5.58 -0.52
N SER A 63 7.21 -5.50 -0.11
CA SER A 63 6.59 -6.56 0.69
C SER A 63 6.45 -7.91 -0.03
N GLY A 64 6.55 -7.93 -1.35
CA GLY A 64 6.53 -9.16 -2.14
C GLY A 64 7.85 -9.93 -2.14
N LEU A 65 8.98 -9.25 -1.89
CA LEU A 65 10.31 -9.87 -1.95
C LEU A 65 10.50 -11.05 -0.98
N PRO A 66 10.07 -10.97 0.31
CA PRO A 66 10.19 -12.09 1.23
C PRO A 66 9.41 -13.33 0.81
N LEU A 67 8.33 -13.17 0.02
CA LEU A 67 7.51 -14.30 -0.43
C LEU A 67 8.27 -15.21 -1.40
N LEU A 68 9.26 -14.68 -2.11
CA LEU A 68 10.14 -15.47 -2.98
C LEU A 68 10.96 -16.52 -2.20
N LEU A 69 11.15 -16.31 -0.89
CA LEU A 69 11.81 -17.29 -0.02
C LEU A 69 10.88 -18.46 0.36
N LEU A 70 9.57 -18.23 0.35
CA LEU A 70 8.53 -19.21 0.70
C LEU A 70 8.08 -20.05 -0.50
N TYR A 71 8.14 -19.48 -1.70
CA TYR A 71 7.72 -20.10 -2.95
C TYR A 71 8.93 -20.23 -3.88
N LYS A 72 9.76 -21.24 -3.61
CA LYS A 72 11.03 -21.47 -4.31
C LYS A 72 10.86 -22.04 -5.71
N ASP A 73 9.79 -22.79 -5.92
CA ASP A 73 9.45 -23.35 -7.23
C ASP A 73 8.96 -22.22 -8.15
N ASN A 74 9.24 -22.28 -9.45
CA ASN A 74 8.85 -21.27 -10.43
C ASN A 74 9.22 -19.82 -10.03
N PHE A 75 10.50 -19.59 -9.71
CA PHE A 75 11.00 -18.28 -9.27
C PHE A 75 10.55 -17.11 -10.16
N LEU A 76 10.60 -17.26 -11.49
CA LEU A 76 10.17 -16.21 -12.43
C LEU A 76 8.68 -15.89 -12.33
N GLU A 77 7.84 -16.91 -12.18
CA GLU A 77 6.40 -16.76 -12.01
C GLU A 77 6.10 -16.02 -10.70
N ASN A 78 6.72 -16.44 -9.61
CA ASN A 78 6.56 -15.80 -8.30
C ASN A 78 7.12 -14.38 -8.27
N LEU A 79 8.23 -14.10 -8.96
CA LEU A 79 8.77 -12.75 -9.09
C LEU A 79 7.79 -11.84 -9.85
N LEU A 80 7.23 -12.33 -10.96
CA LEU A 80 6.24 -11.57 -11.72
C LEU A 80 4.94 -11.37 -10.92
N PHE A 81 4.48 -12.38 -10.20
CA PHE A 81 3.24 -12.31 -9.44
C PHE A 81 3.37 -11.44 -8.18
N TYR A 82 4.34 -11.73 -7.31
CA TYR A 82 4.47 -11.08 -6.00
C TYR A 82 5.21 -9.75 -6.03
N VAL A 83 6.02 -9.47 -7.06
CA VAL A 83 6.80 -8.22 -7.14
C VAL A 83 6.35 -7.37 -8.31
N ALA A 84 6.44 -7.89 -9.55
CA ALA A 84 6.09 -7.09 -10.74
C ALA A 84 4.61 -6.70 -10.77
N GLY A 85 3.70 -7.63 -10.46
CA GLY A 85 2.26 -7.39 -10.39
C GLY A 85 1.89 -6.35 -9.32
N ASN A 86 2.65 -6.28 -8.22
CA ASN A 86 2.43 -5.29 -7.17
C ASN A 86 2.74 -3.85 -7.63
N PHE A 87 3.52 -3.63 -8.71
CA PHE A 87 3.74 -2.29 -9.26
C PHE A 87 2.46 -1.62 -9.78
N PHE A 88 1.41 -2.39 -10.08
CA PHE A 88 0.15 -1.78 -10.52
C PHE A 88 -0.48 -0.89 -9.44
N ILE A 89 -0.10 -1.05 -8.16
CA ILE A 89 -0.57 -0.16 -7.10
C ILE A 89 -0.20 1.32 -7.36
N PHE A 90 0.87 1.59 -8.12
CA PHE A 90 1.29 2.95 -8.48
C PHE A 90 0.29 3.66 -9.40
N LEU A 91 -0.59 2.93 -10.11
CA LEU A 91 -1.61 3.54 -10.98
C LEU A 91 -2.52 4.47 -10.17
N VAL A 92 -2.90 4.08 -8.96
CA VAL A 92 -3.84 4.86 -8.15
C VAL A 92 -3.29 6.25 -7.79
N PRO A 93 -2.14 6.38 -7.10
CA PRO A 93 -1.57 7.70 -6.83
C PRO A 93 -1.07 8.44 -8.07
N ALA A 94 -0.88 7.78 -9.22
CA ALA A 94 -0.54 8.45 -10.47
C ALA A 94 -1.75 9.20 -11.08
N PHE A 95 -2.97 8.67 -10.94
CA PHE A 95 -4.19 9.28 -11.47
C PHE A 95 -4.94 10.17 -10.48
N VAL A 96 -4.55 10.17 -9.21
CA VAL A 96 -5.20 10.97 -8.17
C VAL A 96 -4.40 12.23 -7.87
N ARG A 97 -5.05 13.40 -7.97
CA ARG A 97 -4.45 14.69 -7.61
C ARG A 97 -4.33 14.83 -6.09
N ARG A 98 -3.21 15.44 -5.66
CA ARG A 98 -2.96 15.81 -4.27
C ARG A 98 -3.58 17.16 -3.90
N PRO A 99 -3.81 17.44 -2.60
CA PRO A 99 -3.60 16.58 -1.43
C PRO A 99 -4.69 15.51 -1.27
N LEU A 100 -4.32 14.38 -0.67
CA LEU A 100 -5.24 13.23 -0.52
C LEU A 100 -6.20 13.38 0.67
N ASP A 101 -5.99 14.37 1.55
CA ASP A 101 -6.85 14.61 2.72
C ASP A 101 -8.31 14.85 2.33
N GLY A 102 -8.57 15.54 1.22
CA GLY A 102 -9.93 15.75 0.71
C GLY A 102 -10.65 14.45 0.29
N ILE A 103 -9.89 13.40 -0.04
CA ILE A 103 -10.44 12.06 -0.34
C ILE A 103 -10.76 11.33 0.96
N ARG A 104 -9.88 11.43 1.97
CA ARG A 104 -10.07 10.83 3.31
C ARG A 104 -11.36 11.28 3.98
N ASP A 105 -11.66 12.57 3.89
CA ASP A 105 -12.79 13.17 4.60
C ASP A 105 -14.15 12.79 3.97
N ARG A 106 -14.15 12.37 2.70
CA ARG A 106 -15.34 11.91 1.98
C ARG A 106 -15.41 10.39 1.98
N ALA A 107 -16.31 9.82 2.79
CA ALA A 107 -16.42 8.37 2.97
C ALA A 107 -16.52 7.58 1.64
N LEU A 108 -17.30 8.07 0.67
CA LEU A 108 -17.41 7.41 -0.65
C LEU A 108 -16.08 7.48 -1.43
N ALA A 109 -15.45 8.65 -1.50
CA ALA A 109 -14.19 8.83 -2.24
C ALA A 109 -13.07 7.98 -1.62
N PHE A 110 -12.99 7.92 -0.28
CA PHE A 110 -12.01 7.10 0.43
C PHE A 110 -12.17 5.61 0.13
N ASN A 111 -13.40 5.08 0.16
CA ASN A 111 -13.63 3.67 -0.17
C ASN A 111 -13.40 3.37 -1.66
N LEU A 112 -13.75 4.28 -2.57
CA LEU A 112 -13.43 4.15 -3.99
C LEU A 112 -11.91 4.15 -4.23
N PHE A 113 -11.15 4.93 -3.47
CA PHE A 113 -9.70 4.92 -3.52
C PHE A 113 -9.12 3.56 -3.11
N ILE A 114 -9.59 3.00 -2.00
CA ILE A 114 -9.15 1.68 -1.51
C ILE A 114 -9.53 0.60 -2.53
N LEU A 115 -10.75 0.66 -3.08
CA LEU A 115 -11.21 -0.26 -4.12
C LEU A 115 -10.37 -0.15 -5.39
N ALA A 116 -10.02 1.05 -5.83
CA ALA A 116 -9.14 1.26 -6.98
C ALA A 116 -7.75 0.65 -6.74
N ALA A 117 -7.19 0.80 -5.54
CA ALA A 117 -5.90 0.20 -5.18
C ALA A 117 -5.97 -1.33 -5.20
N PHE A 118 -7.05 -1.90 -4.68
CA PHE A 118 -7.31 -3.33 -4.72
C PHE A 118 -7.41 -3.84 -6.17
N LEU A 119 -8.24 -3.20 -7.00
CA LEU A 119 -8.43 -3.60 -8.39
C LEU A 119 -7.15 -3.47 -9.22
N ALA A 120 -6.33 -2.45 -8.95
CA ALA A 120 -5.04 -2.29 -9.61
C ALA A 120 -4.10 -3.47 -9.29
N VAL A 121 -4.00 -3.87 -8.02
CA VAL A 121 -3.19 -5.04 -7.61
C VAL A 121 -3.74 -6.34 -8.22
N VAL A 122 -5.06 -6.55 -8.19
CA VAL A 122 -5.69 -7.71 -8.82
C VAL A 122 -5.35 -7.77 -10.30
N LEU A 123 -5.46 -6.64 -11.01
CA LEU A 123 -5.13 -6.55 -12.43
C LEU A 123 -3.66 -6.89 -12.70
N GLY A 124 -2.73 -6.30 -11.94
CA GLY A 124 -1.29 -6.55 -12.10
C GLY A 124 -0.92 -8.03 -11.90
N ARG A 125 -1.49 -8.66 -10.86
CA ARG A 125 -1.29 -10.09 -10.59
C ARG A 125 -1.96 -11.00 -11.62
N THR A 126 -3.13 -10.61 -12.12
CA THR A 126 -3.82 -11.33 -13.20
C THR A 126 -2.99 -11.30 -14.49
N LEU A 127 -2.44 -10.14 -14.84
CA LEU A 127 -1.57 -9.99 -16.00
C LEU A 127 -0.28 -10.80 -15.84
N ALA A 128 0.28 -10.86 -14.62
CA ALA A 128 1.44 -11.71 -14.35
C ALA A 128 1.14 -13.19 -14.65
N LEU A 129 -0.03 -13.72 -14.26
CA LEU A 129 -0.43 -15.10 -14.59
C LEU A 129 -0.71 -15.29 -16.07
N ALA A 130 -1.35 -14.31 -16.73
CA ALA A 130 -1.65 -14.37 -18.16
C ALA A 130 -0.38 -14.49 -19.03
N VAL A 131 0.75 -13.91 -18.59
CA VAL A 131 2.06 -14.07 -19.26
C VAL A 131 2.52 -15.54 -19.31
N PHE A 132 2.09 -16.37 -18.36
CA PHE A 132 2.38 -17.81 -18.32
C PHE A 132 1.33 -18.68 -19.03
N GLY A 133 0.39 -18.06 -19.74
CA GLY A 133 -0.62 -18.77 -20.54
C GLY A 133 -1.92 -19.11 -19.80
N GLU A 134 -2.08 -18.64 -18.56
CA GLU A 134 -3.31 -18.83 -17.79
C GLU A 134 -4.50 -18.01 -18.36
N PRO A 135 -5.72 -18.56 -18.43
CA PRO A 135 -6.88 -17.83 -18.92
C PRO A 135 -7.21 -16.59 -18.06
N PHE A 136 -7.15 -15.40 -18.67
CA PHE A 136 -7.29 -14.12 -17.95
C PHE A 136 -8.52 -14.04 -17.03
N LEU A 137 -9.70 -14.47 -17.50
CA LEU A 137 -10.94 -14.37 -16.73
C LEU A 137 -10.95 -15.30 -15.50
N GLU A 138 -10.34 -16.47 -15.61
CA GLU A 138 -10.23 -17.45 -14.52
C GLU A 138 -9.20 -16.97 -13.50
N SER A 139 -8.02 -16.53 -13.97
CA SER A 139 -6.99 -15.92 -13.13
C SER A 139 -7.52 -14.69 -12.38
N TYR A 140 -8.29 -13.84 -13.06
CA TYR A 140 -8.89 -12.65 -12.43
C TYR A 140 -9.81 -13.04 -11.28
N ARG A 141 -10.71 -14.00 -11.49
CA ARG A 141 -11.65 -14.47 -10.45
C ARG A 141 -10.89 -15.11 -9.28
N ALA A 142 -9.86 -15.90 -9.56
CA ALA A 142 -9.04 -16.53 -8.53
C ALA A 142 -8.26 -15.50 -7.69
N VAL A 143 -7.62 -14.53 -8.34
CA VAL A 143 -6.85 -13.46 -7.66
C VAL A 143 -7.79 -12.54 -6.89
N ALA A 144 -8.91 -12.11 -7.49
CA ALA A 144 -9.90 -11.26 -6.82
C ALA A 144 -10.53 -11.96 -5.62
N GLY A 145 -10.89 -13.24 -5.76
CA GLY A 145 -11.47 -14.05 -4.69
C GLY A 145 -10.49 -14.26 -3.53
N SER A 146 -9.24 -14.61 -3.83
CA SER A 146 -8.22 -14.84 -2.80
C SER A 146 -7.83 -13.58 -2.01
N LEU A 147 -7.89 -12.40 -2.65
CA LEU A 147 -7.59 -11.10 -2.03
C LEU A 147 -8.83 -10.39 -1.46
N LEU A 148 -10.04 -10.93 -1.62
CA LEU A 148 -11.27 -10.28 -1.15
C LEU A 148 -11.24 -10.01 0.36
N LEU A 149 -10.74 -10.98 1.14
CA LEU A 149 -10.60 -10.82 2.59
C LEU A 149 -9.61 -9.70 2.95
N THR A 150 -8.49 -9.61 2.21
CA THR A 150 -7.53 -8.51 2.33
C THR A 150 -8.21 -7.16 2.09
N TYR A 151 -9.02 -7.05 1.04
CA TYR A 151 -9.75 -5.82 0.74
C TYR A 151 -10.72 -5.46 1.88
N VAL A 152 -11.58 -6.39 2.30
CA VAL A 152 -12.60 -6.13 3.33
C VAL A 152 -11.93 -5.71 4.65
N ALA A 153 -10.94 -6.48 5.11
CA ALA A 153 -10.22 -6.16 6.34
C ALA A 153 -9.52 -4.81 6.25
N SER A 154 -8.84 -4.52 5.14
CA SER A 154 -8.15 -3.25 4.94
C SER A 154 -9.12 -2.08 4.88
N ALA A 155 -10.25 -2.22 4.17
CA ALA A 155 -11.27 -1.19 4.08
C ALA A 155 -11.86 -0.85 5.47
N VAL A 156 -12.17 -1.87 6.28
CA VAL A 156 -12.66 -1.67 7.66
C VAL A 156 -11.60 -0.96 8.50
N LEU A 157 -10.38 -1.49 8.55
CA LEU A 157 -9.31 -0.92 9.37
C LEU A 157 -8.94 0.51 8.95
N LEU A 158 -8.83 0.77 7.64
CA LEU A 158 -8.57 2.12 7.14
C LEU A 158 -9.71 3.08 7.48
N ASN A 159 -10.98 2.65 7.45
CA ASN A 159 -12.10 3.49 7.87
C ASN A 159 -12.13 3.76 9.38
N LEU A 160 -11.65 2.83 10.20
CA LEU A 160 -11.46 3.05 11.64
C LEU A 160 -10.29 4.02 11.90
N LEU A 161 -9.21 3.87 11.14
CA LEU A 161 -7.97 4.63 11.31
C LEU A 161 -7.97 5.99 10.62
N LYS A 162 -8.93 6.30 9.73
CA LYS A 162 -8.95 7.60 9.01
C LYS A 162 -9.10 8.83 9.89
N LYS A 163 -9.50 8.65 11.16
CA LYS A 163 -9.56 9.73 12.16
C LYS A 163 -8.38 9.71 13.14
N ALA A 164 -7.50 8.70 13.08
CA ALA A 164 -6.31 8.64 13.90
C ALA A 164 -5.34 9.73 13.44
N SER A 165 -5.00 10.64 14.36
CA SER A 165 -4.14 11.79 14.06
C SER A 165 -2.80 11.33 13.50
N GLY A 166 -2.39 11.91 12.38
CA GLY A 166 -1.07 11.73 11.80
C GLY A 166 -0.83 10.41 11.07
N LEU A 167 -1.79 9.49 10.95
CA LEU A 167 -1.59 8.24 10.19
C LEU A 167 -1.93 8.42 8.71
N LEU A 168 -3.16 8.85 8.41
CA LEU A 168 -3.69 9.10 7.07
C LEU A 168 -3.73 10.60 6.79
N THR A 169 -2.56 11.22 6.70
CA THR A 169 -2.40 12.66 6.44
C THR A 169 -1.33 12.86 5.38
N ASP A 170 -1.50 13.84 4.49
CA ASP A 170 -0.41 14.22 3.58
C ASP A 170 0.78 14.79 4.38
N MET A 171 1.85 13.99 4.47
CA MET A 171 3.02 14.32 5.28
C MET A 171 3.82 15.48 4.69
N LYS A 172 3.71 15.74 3.38
CA LYS A 172 4.37 16.89 2.77
C LYS A 172 3.73 18.18 3.28
N THR A 173 2.40 18.27 3.21
CA THR A 173 1.64 19.43 3.67
C THR A 173 1.86 19.67 5.16
N LEU A 174 1.76 18.61 5.99
CA LEU A 174 1.95 18.72 7.45
C LEU A 174 3.35 19.23 7.84
N ILE A 175 4.40 18.76 7.18
CA ILE A 175 5.78 19.19 7.45
C ILE A 175 5.98 20.64 6.97
N GLU A 176 5.39 21.02 5.84
CA GLU A 176 5.47 22.39 5.34
C GLU A 176 4.79 23.39 6.30
N GLU A 177 3.58 23.08 6.77
CA GLU A 177 2.83 23.89 7.75
C GLU A 177 3.58 24.05 9.07
N SER A 178 4.06 22.95 9.66
CA SER A 178 4.81 22.99 10.92
C SER A 178 6.14 23.76 10.84
N ASN A 179 6.81 23.76 9.68
CA ASN A 179 8.02 24.58 9.48
C ASN A 179 7.67 26.07 9.35
N THR A 180 6.55 26.39 8.71
CA THR A 180 6.06 27.76 8.58
C THR A 180 5.70 28.33 9.95
N GLU A 181 4.96 27.60 10.79
CA GLU A 181 4.64 28.01 12.17
C GLU A 181 5.90 28.28 13.00
N ARG A 182 6.87 27.37 12.96
CA ARG A 182 8.13 27.50 13.71
C ARG A 182 8.95 28.72 13.28
N ASN A 183 8.91 29.07 11.99
CA ASN A 183 9.56 30.27 11.47
C ASN A 183 8.86 31.56 11.95
N TYR A 184 7.54 31.55 12.11
CA TYR A 184 6.81 32.68 12.68
C TYR A 184 7.14 32.89 14.16
N GLU A 185 7.16 31.82 14.96
CA GLU A 185 7.53 31.86 16.38
C GLU A 185 8.94 32.42 16.59
N THR A 186 9.91 31.91 15.83
CA THR A 186 11.30 32.39 15.88
C THR A 186 11.40 33.87 15.49
N ARG A 187 10.55 34.35 14.58
CA ARG A 187 10.56 35.75 14.15
C ARG A 187 9.88 36.66 15.16
N SER A 188 8.86 36.18 15.88
CA SER A 188 8.22 36.94 16.97
C SER A 188 9.06 37.05 18.23
N GLU A 189 9.95 36.10 18.51
CA GLU A 189 10.88 36.17 19.65
C GLU A 189 12.06 37.14 19.42
N ASN A 190 12.34 37.49 18.17
CA ASN A 190 13.44 38.37 17.77
C ASN A 190 12.99 39.83 17.50
N VAL A 191 11.74 40.18 17.82
CA VAL A 191 11.15 41.53 17.71
C VAL A 191 10.76 42.01 19.11
#